data_AF-D7E6R5-F1
#
_entry.id   AF-D7E6R5-F1
#
_cell.length_a   1.000
_cell.length_b   1.000
_cell.length_c   1.000
_cell.angle_alpha   90.00
_cell.angle_beta   90.00
_cell.angle_gamma   90.00
#
_symmetry.space_group_name_H-M   'P 1'
#
loop_
_entity.id
_entity.type
_entity.pdbx_description
1 polymer ?
#
loop_
_entity_poly.entity_id
_entity_poly.type
_entity_poly.pdbx_seq_one_letter_code
_entity_poly.pdbx_strand_id
1 'polypeptide(L)'
;MSSLLLFINQVAGWFLFAIILIIPGIIAATFWTPFLVSERLRALFRKLPPTNSVFSSYIIAGISASLPYIIGFLVILAVGDVDNTQVSNSLITMSLLLFMVYTIGLPFIGVILLPRIGVDWDPHNYSVSTWILLAAGGAWYAILFTIPLAAFAFLLALPTG
;
A
#
# COMPACT_ATOMS: atom_id res chain seq x y z
N MET A 1 6.69 -33.79 23.32
CA MET A 1 7.13 -32.41 23.00
C MET A 1 6.45 -31.47 23.98
N SER A 2 7.17 -30.62 24.72
CA SER A 2 6.58 -29.84 25.81
C SER A 2 5.64 -28.73 25.30
N SER A 3 4.55 -28.45 26.02
CA SER A 3 3.58 -27.39 25.69
C SER A 3 4.22 -26.01 25.53
N LEU A 4 5.30 -25.75 26.27
CA LEU A 4 6.11 -24.54 26.16
C LEU A 4 6.78 -24.39 24.78
N LEU A 5 7.31 -25.48 24.20
CA LEU A 5 7.94 -25.43 22.88
C LEU A 5 6.91 -25.16 21.77
N LEU A 6 5.70 -25.71 21.90
CA LEU A 6 4.59 -25.41 20.95
C LEU A 6 4.20 -23.93 21.00
N PHE A 7 4.08 -23.36 22.21
CA PHE A 7 3.78 -21.95 22.39
C PHE A 7 4.86 -21.03 21.79
N ILE A 8 6.14 -21.32 22.07
CA ILE A 8 7.27 -20.54 21.52
C ILE A 8 7.25 -20.59 19.98
N ASN A 9 7.07 -21.77 19.39
CA ASN A 9 7.01 -21.92 17.93
C ASN A 9 5.81 -21.16 17.33
N GLN A 10 4.66 -21.16 18.01
CA GLN A 10 3.48 -20.43 17.56
C GLN A 10 3.71 -18.92 17.59
N VAL A 11 4.24 -18.38 18.69
CA VAL A 11 4.57 -16.95 18.83
C VAL A 11 5.61 -16.53 17.80
N ALA A 12 6.68 -17.32 17.62
CA ALA A 12 7.70 -17.08 16.62
C ALA A 12 7.12 -17.08 15.19
N GLY A 13 6.19 -17.99 14.90
CA GLY A 13 5.48 -18.06 13.63
C GLY A 13 4.66 -16.80 13.34
N TRP A 14 3.88 -16.32 14.31
CA TRP A 14 3.11 -15.07 14.17
C TRP A 14 4.00 -13.85 14.00
N PHE A 15 5.11 -13.80 14.74
CA PHE A 15 6.07 -12.71 14.63
C PHE A 15 6.75 -12.68 13.26
N LEU A 16 7.18 -13.83 12.76
CA LEU A 16 7.78 -13.96 11.43
C LEU A 16 6.76 -13.60 10.33
N PHE A 17 5.51 -14.06 10.47
CA PHE A 17 4.42 -13.67 9.57
C PHE A 17 4.24 -12.15 9.55
N ALA A 18 4.18 -11.50 10.70
CA ALA A 18 4.07 -10.04 10.81
C ALA A 18 5.24 -9.32 10.13
N ILE A 19 6.47 -9.80 10.29
CA ILE A 19 7.65 -9.24 9.60
C ILE A 19 7.49 -9.35 8.09
N ILE A 20 7.11 -10.51 7.57
CA ILE A 20 6.92 -10.72 6.12
C ILE A 20 5.89 -9.75 5.54
N LEU A 21 4.80 -9.49 6.27
CA LEU A 21 3.76 -8.56 5.81
C LEU A 21 4.26 -7.10 5.72
N ILE A 22 5.29 -6.71 6.45
CA ILE A 22 5.83 -5.34 6.40
C ILE A 22 6.74 -5.15 5.18
N ILE A 23 7.41 -6.22 4.71
CA ILE A 23 8.41 -6.17 3.64
C ILE A 23 7.89 -5.47 2.37
N PRO A 24 6.70 -5.80 1.82
CA PRO A 24 6.18 -5.13 0.64
C PRO A 24 6.05 -3.61 0.81
N GLY A 25 5.63 -3.16 1.99
CA GLY A 25 5.50 -1.75 2.33
C GLY A 25 6.86 -1.05 2.41
N ILE A 26 7.88 -1.72 2.96
CA ILE A 26 9.26 -1.20 2.98
C ILE A 26 9.79 -1.05 1.55
N ILE A 27 9.65 -2.08 0.72
CA ILE A 27 10.08 -2.06 -0.68
C ILE A 27 9.39 -0.89 -1.40
N ALA A 28 8.06 -0.81 -1.29
CA ALA A 28 7.30 0.24 -1.95
C ALA A 28 7.71 1.63 -1.47
N ALA A 29 7.93 1.82 -0.16
CA ALA A 29 8.49 3.05 0.36
C ALA A 29 9.83 3.34 -0.31
N THR A 30 10.82 2.43 -0.25
CA THR A 30 12.15 2.62 -0.86
C THR A 30 12.07 3.08 -2.32
N PHE A 31 11.27 2.42 -3.16
CA PHE A 31 11.10 2.79 -4.58
C PHE A 31 10.32 4.11 -4.79
N TRP A 32 9.58 4.57 -3.78
CA TRP A 32 8.86 5.85 -3.81
C TRP A 32 9.73 7.02 -3.35
N THR A 33 10.90 6.77 -2.74
CA THR A 33 11.81 7.82 -2.24
C THR A 33 12.12 8.97 -3.21
N PRO A 34 12.22 8.79 -4.55
CA PRO A 34 12.49 9.92 -5.45
C PRO A 34 11.44 11.03 -5.39
N PHE A 35 10.19 10.71 -5.05
CA PHE A 35 9.12 11.70 -4.90
C PHE A 35 9.35 12.66 -3.73
N LEU A 36 10.17 12.28 -2.74
CA LEU A 36 10.54 13.16 -1.62
C LEU A 36 11.45 14.32 -2.01
N VAL A 37 11.98 14.35 -3.25
CA VAL A 37 12.65 15.54 -3.78
C VAL A 37 11.67 16.72 -3.85
N SER A 38 10.38 16.46 -4.07
CA SER A 38 9.35 17.50 -4.09
C SER A 38 9.18 18.16 -2.72
N GLU A 39 9.24 19.49 -2.68
CA GLU A 39 8.94 20.26 -1.48
C GLU A 39 7.50 20.03 -0.99
N ARG A 40 6.54 19.90 -1.91
CA ARG A 40 5.12 19.69 -1.58
C ARG A 40 4.89 18.40 -0.81
N LEU A 41 5.52 17.30 -1.24
CA LEU A 41 5.37 16.01 -0.55
C LEU A 41 6.10 16.01 0.79
N ARG A 42 7.25 16.66 0.89
CA ARG A 42 7.90 16.85 2.20
C ARG A 42 7.03 17.69 3.14
N ALA A 43 6.35 18.72 2.64
CA ALA A 43 5.42 19.52 3.42
C ALA A 43 4.22 18.69 3.90
N LEU A 44 3.65 17.85 3.03
CA LEU A 44 2.61 16.87 3.39
C LEU A 44 3.05 16.00 4.57
N PHE A 45 4.16 15.27 4.44
CA PHE A 45 4.61 14.36 5.51
C PHE A 45 4.97 15.06 6.81
N ARG A 46 5.48 16.29 6.74
CA ARG A 46 5.77 17.11 7.93
C ARG A 46 4.49 17.51 8.67
N LYS A 47 3.37 17.67 7.97
CA LYS A 47 2.08 18.06 8.55
C LYS A 47 1.22 16.89 8.98
N LEU A 48 1.54 15.67 8.56
CA LEU A 48 0.78 14.48 8.94
C LEU A 48 1.02 14.12 10.42
N PRO A 49 -0.06 14.01 11.23
CA PRO A 49 0.03 13.41 12.56
C PRO A 49 0.35 11.91 12.45
N PRO A 50 0.92 11.29 13.50
CA PRO A 50 1.19 11.85 14.83
C PRO A 50 2.57 12.49 14.97
N THR A 51 3.48 12.31 14.00
CA THR A 51 4.92 12.55 14.25
C THR A 51 5.42 13.94 13.89
N ASN A 52 4.69 14.68 13.02
CA ASN A 52 5.13 15.95 12.45
C ASN A 52 6.56 15.91 11.83
N SER A 53 7.03 14.71 11.48
CA SER A 53 8.38 14.42 10.99
C SER A 53 8.28 13.78 9.63
N VAL A 54 9.01 14.33 8.65
CA VAL A 54 8.99 13.81 7.28
C VAL A 54 9.35 12.34 7.25
N PHE A 55 10.44 11.95 7.93
CA PHE A 55 10.93 10.57 7.91
C PHE A 55 9.94 9.59 8.53
N SER A 56 9.42 9.89 9.73
CA SER A 56 8.53 8.95 10.43
C SER A 56 7.17 8.85 9.75
N SER A 57 6.55 9.97 9.39
CA SER A 57 5.28 9.98 8.66
C SER A 57 5.41 9.28 7.31
N TYR A 58 6.55 9.43 6.63
CA TYR A 58 6.82 8.74 5.37
C TYR A 58 6.92 7.22 5.53
N ILE A 59 7.67 6.72 6.50
CA ILE A 59 7.78 5.27 6.74
C ILE A 59 6.43 4.68 7.15
N ILE A 60 5.71 5.35 8.06
CA ILE A 60 4.37 4.91 8.49
C ILE A 60 3.40 4.91 7.30
N ALA A 61 3.37 5.97 6.49
CA ALA A 61 2.52 6.04 5.31
C ALA A 61 2.89 4.97 4.29
N GLY A 62 4.18 4.78 4.00
CA GLY A 62 4.66 3.79 3.05
C GLY A 62 4.35 2.35 3.46
N ILE A 63 4.40 2.04 4.76
CA ILE A 63 4.02 0.70 5.26
C ILE A 63 2.50 0.55 5.33
N SER A 64 1.79 1.54 5.88
CA SER A 64 0.32 1.45 6.00
C SER A 64 -0.38 1.42 4.64
N ALA A 65 0.18 2.09 3.63
CA ALA A 65 -0.31 2.06 2.27
C ALA A 65 -0.20 0.68 1.61
N SER A 66 0.55 -0.29 2.13
CA SER A 66 0.53 -1.65 1.58
C SER A 66 -0.61 -2.50 2.14
N LEU A 67 -1.21 -2.09 3.27
CA LEU A 67 -2.20 -2.89 3.99
C LEU A 67 -3.43 -3.24 3.14
N PRO A 68 -4.04 -2.34 2.36
CA PRO A 68 -5.18 -2.72 1.52
C PRO A 68 -4.82 -3.82 0.51
N TYR A 69 -3.61 -3.81 -0.03
CA TYR A 69 -3.14 -4.84 -0.95
C TYR A 69 -2.95 -6.18 -0.23
N ILE A 70 -2.27 -6.16 0.92
CA ILE A 70 -2.02 -7.36 1.73
C ILE A 70 -3.33 -7.99 2.21
N ILE A 71 -4.21 -7.18 2.78
CA ILE A 71 -5.50 -7.63 3.32
C ILE A 71 -6.34 -8.22 2.18
N GLY A 72 -6.48 -7.51 1.06
CA GLY A 72 -7.27 -8.00 -0.06
C GLY A 72 -6.70 -9.31 -0.64
N PHE A 73 -5.38 -9.43 -0.75
CA PHE A 73 -4.72 -10.67 -1.18
C PHE A 73 -5.03 -11.83 -0.23
N LEU A 74 -4.85 -11.64 1.08
CA LEU A 74 -5.12 -12.67 2.08
C LEU A 74 -6.60 -13.06 2.12
N VAL A 75 -7.52 -12.10 1.98
CA VAL A 75 -8.96 -12.38 1.91
C VAL A 75 -9.30 -13.21 0.68
N ILE A 76 -8.74 -12.88 -0.49
CA ILE A 76 -8.95 -13.65 -1.72
C ILE A 76 -8.43 -15.08 -1.56
N LEU A 77 -7.26 -15.28 -0.96
CA LEU A 77 -6.73 -16.62 -0.72
C LEU A 77 -7.52 -17.40 0.35
N ALA A 78 -8.08 -16.72 1.35
CA ALA A 78 -8.81 -17.37 2.43
C ALA A 78 -10.24 -17.78 2.03
N VAL A 79 -10.87 -17.02 1.12
CA VAL A 79 -12.26 -17.23 0.67
C VAL A 79 -12.33 -17.90 -0.69
N GLY A 80 -11.24 -17.84 -1.47
CA GLY A 80 -11.17 -18.41 -2.81
C GLY A 80 -11.41 -19.91 -2.81
N ASP A 81 -12.14 -20.38 -3.82
CA ASP A 81 -12.33 -21.80 -4.08
C ASP A 81 -11.03 -22.42 -4.65
N VAL A 82 -11.01 -23.73 -4.84
CA VAL A 82 -9.88 -24.46 -5.45
C VAL A 82 -9.71 -24.14 -6.95
N ASP A 83 -10.63 -23.38 -7.55
CA ASP A 83 -10.53 -22.94 -8.95
C ASP A 83 -9.56 -21.74 -9.09
N ASN A 84 -8.36 -22.05 -9.59
CA ASN A 84 -7.31 -21.09 -9.91
C ASN A 84 -7.78 -19.93 -10.81
N THR A 85 -8.78 -20.15 -11.67
CA THR A 85 -9.34 -19.12 -12.56
C THR A 85 -10.10 -18.06 -11.77
N GLN A 86 -10.90 -18.47 -10.78
CA GLN A 86 -11.68 -17.55 -9.96
C GLN A 86 -10.76 -16.70 -9.07
N VAL A 87 -9.72 -17.31 -8.49
CA VAL A 87 -8.69 -16.62 -7.70
C VAL A 87 -7.97 -15.59 -8.57
N SER A 88 -7.56 -15.97 -9.78
CA SER A 88 -6.91 -15.06 -10.74
C SER A 88 -7.76 -13.84 -11.05
N ASN A 89 -9.03 -14.04 -11.44
CA ASN A 89 -9.95 -12.95 -11.76
C ASN A 89 -10.18 -11.99 -10.57
N SER A 90 -10.26 -12.55 -9.36
CA SER A 90 -10.42 -11.77 -8.13
C SER A 90 -9.20 -10.90 -7.84
N LEU A 91 -7.99 -11.44 -8.01
CA LEU A 91 -6.74 -10.71 -7.84
C LEU A 91 -6.59 -9.56 -8.85
N ILE A 92 -6.91 -9.81 -10.12
CA ILE A 92 -6.89 -8.75 -11.15
C ILE A 92 -7.89 -7.65 -10.80
N THR A 93 -9.13 -8.02 -10.47
CA THR A 93 -10.18 -7.04 -10.14
C THR A 93 -9.79 -6.19 -8.93
N MET A 94 -9.34 -6.81 -7.85
CA MET A 94 -8.89 -6.12 -6.65
C MET A 94 -7.71 -5.20 -6.93
N SER A 95 -6.71 -5.65 -7.70
CA SER A 95 -5.50 -4.86 -7.97
C SER A 95 -5.80 -3.63 -8.82
N LEU A 96 -6.75 -3.72 -9.77
CA LEU A 96 -7.23 -2.58 -10.56
C LEU A 96 -8.06 -1.59 -9.73
N LEU A 97 -8.93 -2.10 -8.86
CA LEU A 97 -9.70 -1.25 -7.93
C LEU A 97 -8.78 -0.46 -7.02
N LEU A 98 -7.80 -1.12 -6.39
CA LEU A 98 -6.84 -0.43 -5.55
C LEU A 98 -6.00 0.55 -6.36
N PHE A 99 -5.52 0.19 -7.55
CA PHE A 99 -4.80 1.12 -8.42
C PHE A 99 -5.58 2.42 -8.65
N MET A 100 -6.88 2.34 -8.92
CA MET A 100 -7.75 3.52 -9.03
C MET A 100 -7.88 4.28 -7.71
N VAL A 101 -8.05 3.58 -6.58
CA VAL A 101 -8.11 4.20 -5.25
C VAL A 101 -6.83 4.97 -4.92
N TYR A 102 -5.65 4.43 -5.23
CA TYR A 102 -4.39 5.15 -4.99
C TYR A 102 -4.19 6.31 -5.96
N THR A 103 -4.55 6.14 -7.23
CA THR A 103 -4.35 7.17 -8.26
C THR A 103 -5.32 8.35 -8.11
N ILE A 104 -6.55 8.08 -7.67
CA ILE A 104 -7.61 9.09 -7.57
C ILE A 104 -7.87 9.45 -6.10
N GLY A 105 -8.06 8.43 -5.25
CA GLY A 105 -8.39 8.61 -3.84
C GLY A 105 -7.30 9.33 -3.04
N LEU A 106 -6.02 9.07 -3.28
CA LEU A 106 -4.95 9.81 -2.57
C LEU A 106 -4.95 11.31 -2.91
N PRO A 107 -5.05 11.75 -4.18
CA PRO A 107 -5.29 13.16 -4.48
C PRO A 107 -6.50 13.74 -3.77
N PHE A 108 -7.64 13.04 -3.77
CA PHE A 108 -8.83 13.50 -3.07
C PHE A 108 -8.62 13.65 -1.56
N ILE A 109 -7.97 12.67 -0.92
CA ILE A 109 -7.64 12.74 0.50
C ILE A 109 -6.68 13.90 0.76
N GLY A 110 -5.61 14.01 -0.01
CA GLY A 110 -4.57 15.03 0.16
C GLY A 110 -5.09 16.45 -0.06
N VAL A 111 -5.88 16.67 -1.11
CA VAL A 111 -6.30 18.02 -1.51
C VAL A 111 -7.61 18.45 -0.86
N ILE A 112 -8.54 17.53 -0.60
CA ILE A 112 -9.88 17.88 -0.11
C ILE A 112 -10.08 17.48 1.34
N LEU A 113 -9.76 16.23 1.70
CA LEU A 113 -10.08 15.71 3.04
C LEU A 113 -9.15 16.28 4.12
N LEU A 114 -7.83 16.23 3.90
CA LEU A 114 -6.84 16.70 4.87
C LEU A 114 -7.06 18.18 5.26
N PRO A 115 -7.29 19.13 4.34
CA PRO A 115 -7.51 20.52 4.72
C PRO A 115 -8.81 20.71 5.52
N ARG A 116 -9.85 19.95 5.19
CA ARG A 116 -11.14 19.98 5.90
C ARG A 116 -11.05 19.49 7.35
N ILE A 117 -10.07 18.64 7.66
CA ILE A 117 -9.79 18.19 9.03
C ILE A 117 -8.66 19.00 9.70
N GLY A 118 -8.28 20.15 9.13
CA GLY A 118 -7.32 21.08 9.71
C GLY A 118 -5.85 20.80 9.36
N VAL A 119 -5.58 19.84 8.48
CA VAL A 119 -4.22 19.53 8.00
C VAL A 119 -4.00 20.24 6.67
N ASP A 120 -3.73 21.55 6.74
CA ASP A 120 -3.27 22.33 5.59
C ASP A 120 -1.75 22.18 5.43
N TRP A 121 -1.35 21.74 4.23
CA TRP A 121 0.01 21.29 3.95
C TRP A 121 0.59 21.78 2.62
N ASP A 122 -0.24 22.22 1.67
CA ASP A 122 0.28 22.64 0.36
C ASP A 122 0.53 24.16 0.35
N PRO A 123 1.79 24.62 0.32
CA PRO A 123 2.10 26.05 0.25
C PRO A 123 1.66 26.69 -1.08
N HIS A 124 1.24 25.90 -2.08
CA HIS A 124 0.83 26.38 -3.40
C HIS A 124 -0.69 26.38 -3.60
N ASN A 125 -1.48 26.41 -2.52
CA ASN A 125 -2.95 26.48 -2.57
C ASN A 125 -3.58 25.38 -3.44
N TYR A 126 -3.06 24.15 -3.35
CA TYR A 126 -3.66 22.98 -4.00
C TYR A 126 -3.79 23.09 -5.53
N SER A 127 -2.77 23.66 -6.17
CA SER A 127 -2.70 23.82 -7.62
C SER A 127 -2.87 22.51 -8.40
N VAL A 128 -3.19 22.59 -9.70
CA VAL A 128 -3.30 21.41 -10.60
C VAL A 128 -2.04 20.53 -10.54
N SER A 129 -0.86 21.14 -10.40
CA SER A 129 0.40 20.40 -10.26
C SER A 129 0.44 19.54 -8.99
N THR A 130 -0.25 19.94 -7.91
CA THR A 130 -0.37 19.15 -6.68
C THR A 130 -1.22 17.90 -6.91
N TRP A 131 -2.34 18.04 -7.63
CA TRP A 131 -3.16 16.91 -8.05
C TRP A 131 -2.37 15.90 -8.88
N ILE A 132 -1.65 16.38 -9.90
CA ILE A 132 -0.82 15.54 -10.77
C ILE A 132 0.26 14.83 -9.96
N LEU A 133 0.93 15.54 -9.04
CA LEU A 133 1.98 14.96 -8.21
C LEU A 133 1.45 13.84 -7.31
N LEU A 134 0.30 14.04 -6.67
CA LEU A 134 -0.32 13.03 -5.82
C LEU A 134 -0.84 11.84 -6.65
N ALA A 135 -1.41 12.11 -7.83
CA ALA A 135 -1.92 11.06 -8.71
C ALA A 135 -0.76 10.21 -9.26
N ALA A 136 0.31 10.85 -9.72
CA ALA A 136 1.52 10.17 -10.19
C ALA A 136 2.21 9.39 -9.06
N GLY A 137 2.33 9.99 -7.87
CA GLY A 137 2.87 9.31 -6.68
C GLY A 137 2.02 8.12 -6.25
N GLY A 138 0.69 8.26 -6.26
CA GLY A 138 -0.24 7.18 -5.96
C GLY A 138 -0.20 6.05 -6.99
N ALA A 139 -0.22 6.39 -8.28
CA ALA A 139 -0.10 5.44 -9.37
C ALA A 139 1.24 4.69 -9.33
N TRP A 140 2.36 5.39 -9.11
CA TRP A 140 3.68 4.77 -8.97
C TRP A 140 3.71 3.78 -7.82
N TYR A 141 3.21 4.18 -6.65
CA TYR A 141 3.12 3.30 -5.49
C TYR A 141 2.28 2.05 -5.81
N ALA A 142 1.09 2.25 -6.39
CA ALA A 142 0.17 1.16 -6.72
C ALA A 142 0.75 0.18 -7.75
N ILE A 143 1.49 0.67 -8.75
CA ILE A 143 2.15 -0.16 -9.78
C ILE A 143 3.07 -1.22 -9.15
N LEU A 144 3.78 -0.86 -8.07
CA LEU A 144 4.68 -1.78 -7.36
C LEU A 144 3.97 -3.00 -6.76
N PHE A 145 2.65 -2.94 -6.59
CA PHE A 145 1.82 -4.06 -6.14
C PHE A 145 0.99 -4.65 -7.28
N THR A 146 0.33 -3.79 -8.07
CA THR A 146 -0.58 -4.21 -9.13
C THR A 146 0.14 -5.03 -10.21
N ILE A 147 1.37 -4.66 -10.62
CA ILE A 147 2.08 -5.43 -11.66
C ILE A 147 2.46 -6.83 -11.15
N PRO A 148 3.15 -7.00 -10.00
CA PRO A 148 3.45 -8.34 -9.48
C PRO A 148 2.21 -9.19 -9.23
N LEU A 149 1.13 -8.60 -8.70
CA LEU A 149 -0.12 -9.33 -8.45
C LEU A 149 -0.81 -9.74 -9.75
N ALA A 150 -0.85 -8.88 -10.76
CA ALA A 150 -1.39 -9.22 -12.07
C ALA A 150 -0.56 -10.33 -12.74
N ALA A 151 0.77 -10.24 -12.68
CA ALA A 151 1.65 -11.29 -13.19
C ALA A 151 1.41 -12.64 -12.49
N PHE A 152 1.30 -12.62 -11.16
CA PHE A 152 0.96 -13.81 -10.37
C PHE A 152 -0.42 -14.37 -10.74
N ALA A 153 -1.43 -13.51 -10.88
CA ALA A 153 -2.77 -13.92 -11.29
C ALA A 153 -2.77 -14.55 -12.69
N PHE A 154 -2.03 -14.01 -13.66
CA PHE A 154 -1.91 -14.61 -14.98
C PHE A 154 -1.24 -15.98 -14.93
N LEU A 155 -0.21 -16.16 -14.10
CA LEU A 155 0.43 -17.46 -13.92
C LEU A 155 -0.53 -18.51 -13.34
N LEU A 156 -1.38 -18.12 -12.39
CA LEU A 156 -2.41 -19.03 -11.84
C LEU A 156 -3.45 -19.45 -12.88
N ALA A 157 -3.76 -18.58 -13.84
CA ALA A 157 -4.74 -18.88 -14.89
C ALA A 157 -4.20 -19.80 -15.99
N LEU A 158 -2.91 -20.15 -15.99
CA LEU A 158 -2.34 -21.05 -16.98
C LEU A 158 -2.78 -22.51 -16.71
N PRO A 159 -2.98 -23.34 -17.76
CA PRO A 159 -3.47 -24.72 -17.62
C PRO A 159 -2.55 -25.67 -16.84
N THR A 160 -1.34 -25.22 -16.49
CA THR A 160 -0.33 -25.98 -15.74
C THR A 160 -0.32 -25.65 -14.24
N GLY A 161 -1.16 -24.72 -13.78
CA GLY A 161 -1.30 -24.32 -12.38
C GLY A 161 -2.32 -25.16 -11.63
#